data_AF-A0A929WIK8-F1
#
_entry.id   AF-A0A929WIK8-F1
#
_cell.length_a   1.000
_cell.length_b   1.000
_cell.length_c   1.000
_cell.angle_alpha   90.00
_cell.angle_beta   90.00
_cell.angle_gamma   90.00
#
_symmetry.space_group_name_H-M   'P 1'
#
loop_
_entity.id
_entity.type
_entity.pdbx_description
1 polymer ?
#
loop_
_entity_poly.entity_id
_entity_poly.type
_entity_poly.pdbx_seq_one_letter_code
_entity_poly.pdbx_strand_id
1 'polypeptide(L)'
;MIEKILSIDFLISTLRLMTPLLFTAMAAVIGGKASVLCIAYESIMLCAALGGVLASAFSGNLIIGMLIGIASGCIIALIFGYFVLYLNAPPLLAGLALNTLGSGMTVYVVYLMTGMKQDTSTLLSLKYPIINLPIIENIPIIGRLLSGHNLLVYLSFLSVLFVWFLLNKTKLGIHIRAVGTNPSAAASVGINVNKTKLTALLISGVLASFGGMYLSMAYLPYFTTDMTAGRGFISIAAQNLGQGDPILTTLFSFIFGAAMSLGNISQSFRLPAQFASMMPYLFTILGVWIRGYQLTKKEMREKKGLIGRKTLKYGK
;
A
#
# COMPACT_ATOMS: atom_id res chain seq x y z
N MET A 1 21.32 -19.94 9.46
CA MET A 1 20.05 -19.54 8.82
C MET A 1 19.13 -18.83 9.80
N ILE A 2 18.82 -19.44 10.95
CA ILE A 2 17.95 -18.84 12.00
C ILE A 2 18.53 -17.54 12.59
N GLU A 3 19.84 -17.46 12.83
CA GLU A 3 20.49 -16.22 13.32
C GLU A 3 20.39 -15.05 12.34
N LYS A 4 20.38 -15.30 11.03
CA LYS A 4 20.16 -14.27 10.00
C LYS A 4 18.69 -13.84 9.88
N ILE A 5 17.75 -14.67 10.32
CA ILE A 5 16.31 -14.37 10.30
C ILE A 5 15.93 -13.56 11.55
N LEU A 6 16.63 -13.77 12.67
CA LEU A 6 16.44 -12.99 13.91
C LEU A 6 17.41 -11.82 14.04
N SER A 7 18.17 -11.49 12.99
CA SER A 7 19.13 -10.40 13.03
C SER A 7 18.46 -9.03 12.96
N ILE A 8 19.13 -8.03 13.53
CA ILE A 8 18.71 -6.63 13.43
C ILE A 8 18.65 -6.18 11.96
N ASP A 9 19.57 -6.68 11.11
CA ASP A 9 19.60 -6.37 9.68
C ASP A 9 18.36 -6.89 8.94
N PHE A 10 17.84 -8.06 9.34
CA PHE A 10 16.60 -8.59 8.79
C PHE A 10 15.41 -7.70 9.14
N LEU A 11 15.33 -7.20 10.37
CA LEU A 11 14.28 -6.26 10.79
C LEU A 11 14.40 -4.92 10.04
N ILE A 12 15.61 -4.38 9.87
CA ILE A 12 15.85 -3.16 9.10
C ILE A 12 15.44 -3.37 7.63
N SER A 13 15.81 -4.49 7.02
CA SER A 13 15.37 -4.85 5.66
C SER A 13 13.85 -4.99 5.55
N THR A 14 13.22 -5.64 6.55
CA THR A 14 11.77 -5.79 6.64
C THR A 14 11.07 -4.44 6.68
N LEU A 15 11.53 -3.51 7.53
CA LEU A 15 10.98 -2.15 7.61
C LEU A 15 11.10 -1.41 6.28
N ARG A 16 12.26 -1.52 5.61
CA ARG A 16 12.48 -0.88 4.31
C ARG A 16 11.55 -1.43 3.22
N LEU A 17 11.30 -2.74 3.20
CA LEU A 17 10.43 -3.38 2.20
C LEU A 17 8.95 -3.22 2.55
N MET A 18 8.61 -3.11 3.84
CA MET A 18 7.26 -2.84 4.32
C MET A 18 6.82 -1.40 4.01
N THR A 19 7.72 -0.42 4.09
CA THR A 19 7.39 1.01 3.95
C THR A 19 6.49 1.35 2.74
N PRO A 20 6.83 0.96 1.49
CA PRO A 20 5.98 1.24 0.34
C PRO A 20 4.66 0.46 0.37
N LEU A 21 4.67 -0.77 0.93
CA LEU A 21 3.46 -1.57 1.14
C LEU A 21 2.52 -0.92 2.16
N LEU A 22 3.06 -0.33 3.22
CA LEU A 22 2.28 0.27 4.30
C LEU A 22 1.53 1.51 3.83
N PHE A 23 2.21 2.40 3.09
CA PHE A 23 1.56 3.58 2.48
C PHE A 23 0.39 3.19 1.59
N THR A 24 0.62 2.25 0.66
CA THR A 24 -0.42 1.82 -0.27
C THR A 24 -1.49 0.97 0.42
N ALA A 25 -1.16 0.23 1.48
CA ALA A 25 -2.15 -0.50 2.27
C ALA A 25 -3.05 0.47 3.06
N MET A 26 -2.49 1.55 3.61
CA MET A 26 -3.28 2.62 4.23
C MET A 26 -4.18 3.33 3.21
N ALA A 27 -3.70 3.54 1.99
CA ALA A 27 -4.53 4.00 0.88
C ALA A 27 -5.70 3.03 0.60
N ALA A 28 -5.42 1.72 0.54
CA ALA A 28 -6.42 0.68 0.35
C ALA A 28 -7.43 0.63 1.50
N VAL A 29 -7.03 0.89 2.74
CA VAL A 29 -7.93 0.93 3.91
C VAL A 29 -8.98 2.03 3.72
N ILE A 30 -8.57 3.22 3.30
CA ILE A 30 -9.50 4.34 3.02
C ILE A 30 -10.47 3.97 1.89
N GLY A 31 -9.95 3.50 0.75
CA GLY A 31 -10.78 3.11 -0.41
C GLY A 31 -11.75 1.99 -0.09
N GLY A 32 -11.32 1.00 0.70
CA GLY A 32 -12.15 -0.10 1.19
C GLY A 32 -13.29 0.39 2.09
N LYS A 33 -13.03 1.34 2.99
CA LYS A 33 -14.08 1.95 3.83
C LYS A 33 -15.07 2.81 3.04
N ALA A 34 -14.66 3.36 1.90
CA ALA A 34 -15.53 4.10 0.98
C ALA A 34 -16.33 3.19 0.03
N SER A 35 -16.11 1.86 0.05
CA SER A 35 -16.64 0.91 -0.94
C SER A 35 -16.25 1.28 -2.39
N VAL A 36 -15.01 1.75 -2.55
CA VAL A 36 -14.35 2.06 -3.84
C VAL A 36 -12.90 1.63 -3.73
N LEU A 37 -12.69 0.31 -3.78
CA LEU A 37 -11.35 -0.25 -3.71
C LEU A 37 -10.63 0.03 -5.03
N CYS A 38 -9.62 0.90 -4.98
CA CYS A 38 -8.78 1.20 -6.13
C CYS A 38 -7.86 0.01 -6.42
N ILE A 39 -7.97 -0.54 -7.63
CA ILE A 39 -7.07 -1.60 -8.11
C ILE A 39 -5.90 -1.01 -8.89
N ALA A 40 -5.97 0.28 -9.24
CA ALA A 40 -4.96 1.02 -9.98
C ALA A 40 -3.74 1.46 -9.12
N TYR A 41 -3.53 0.89 -7.92
CA TYR A 41 -2.43 1.34 -7.06
C TYR A 41 -1.04 1.11 -7.65
N GLU A 42 -0.85 0.09 -8.50
CA GLU A 42 0.41 -0.12 -9.23
C GLU A 42 0.74 1.08 -10.13
N SER A 43 -0.21 1.50 -10.97
CA SER A 43 -0.02 2.67 -11.84
C SER A 43 0.14 3.97 -11.07
N ILE A 44 -0.63 4.18 -9.99
CA ILE A 44 -0.47 5.36 -9.13
C ILE A 44 0.96 5.42 -8.58
N MET A 45 1.48 4.30 -8.06
CA MET A 45 2.84 4.23 -7.54
C MET A 45 3.90 4.42 -8.64
N LEU A 46 3.74 3.80 -9.80
CA LEU A 46 4.68 3.94 -10.93
C LEU A 46 4.75 5.38 -11.46
N CYS A 47 3.60 6.00 -11.69
CA CYS A 47 3.53 7.38 -12.18
C CYS A 47 4.06 8.37 -11.13
N ALA A 48 3.79 8.14 -9.83
CA ALA A 48 4.35 8.94 -8.75
C ALA A 48 5.86 8.80 -8.63
N ALA A 49 6.38 7.58 -8.75
CA ALA A 49 7.80 7.29 -8.73
C ALA A 49 8.54 8.01 -9.86
N LEU A 50 8.06 7.86 -11.10
CA LEU A 50 8.67 8.49 -12.26
C LEU A 50 8.55 10.02 -12.19
N GLY A 51 7.35 10.52 -11.90
CA GLY A 51 7.09 11.95 -11.80
C GLY A 51 7.97 12.62 -10.75
N GLY A 52 8.15 11.99 -9.58
CA GLY A 52 9.00 12.50 -8.52
C GLY A 52 10.49 12.52 -8.88
N VAL A 53 11.00 11.45 -9.49
CA VAL A 53 12.40 11.37 -9.94
C VAL A 53 12.70 12.41 -11.01
N LEU A 54 11.88 12.51 -12.06
CA LEU A 54 12.11 13.46 -13.15
C LEU A 54 12.06 14.90 -12.64
N ALA A 55 11.03 15.25 -11.87
CA ALA A 55 10.89 16.58 -11.31
C ALA A 55 12.06 16.95 -10.38
N SER A 56 12.48 16.02 -9.53
CA SER A 56 13.63 16.20 -8.65
C SER A 56 14.94 16.40 -9.44
N ALA A 57 15.15 15.59 -10.48
CA ALA A 57 16.34 15.67 -11.33
C ALA A 57 16.44 16.98 -12.12
N PHE A 58 15.33 17.48 -12.69
CA PHE A 58 15.33 18.72 -13.47
C PHE A 58 15.30 19.99 -12.61
N SER A 59 14.57 19.97 -11.50
CA SER A 59 14.43 21.16 -10.64
C SER A 59 15.57 21.32 -9.63
N GLY A 60 16.29 20.25 -9.32
CA GLY A 60 17.25 20.23 -8.22
C GLY A 60 16.60 20.45 -6.85
N ASN A 61 15.28 20.26 -6.71
CA ASN A 61 14.54 20.49 -5.48
C ASN A 61 13.65 19.30 -5.11
N LEU A 62 13.88 18.76 -3.91
CA LEU A 62 13.15 17.60 -3.37
C LEU A 62 11.65 17.86 -3.19
N ILE A 63 11.26 19.08 -2.81
CA ILE A 63 9.86 19.45 -2.57
C ILE A 63 9.09 19.49 -3.89
N ILE A 64 9.71 20.04 -4.94
CA ILE A 64 9.12 20.05 -6.29
C ILE A 64 8.96 18.62 -6.81
N GLY A 65 9.97 17.78 -6.60
CA GLY A 65 9.88 16.33 -6.82
C GLY A 65 8.69 15.70 -6.11
N MET A 66 8.54 15.96 -4.81
CA MET A 66 7.42 15.44 -4.00
C MET A 66 6.05 15.90 -4.54
N LEU A 67 5.89 17.19 -4.82
CA LEU A 67 4.62 17.75 -5.29
C LEU A 67 4.23 17.18 -6.65
N ILE A 68 5.17 17.08 -7.59
CA ILE A 68 4.91 16.53 -8.93
C ILE A 68 4.64 15.02 -8.85
N GLY A 69 5.36 14.28 -8.01
CA GLY A 69 5.09 12.86 -7.77
C GLY A 69 3.70 12.61 -7.16
N ILE A 70 3.28 13.44 -6.21
CA ILE A 70 1.91 13.37 -5.66
C ILE A 70 0.87 13.72 -6.72
N ALA A 71 1.13 14.78 -7.50
CA ALA A 71 0.22 15.21 -8.55
C ALA A 71 0.02 14.13 -9.62
N SER A 72 1.09 13.49 -10.09
CA SER A 72 1.01 12.43 -11.11
C SER A 72 0.21 11.22 -10.62
N GLY A 73 0.44 10.76 -9.39
CA GLY A 73 -0.36 9.69 -8.79
C GLY A 73 -1.82 10.09 -8.56
N CYS A 74 -2.08 11.32 -8.12
CA CYS A 74 -3.45 11.84 -7.95
C CYS A 74 -4.20 11.93 -9.28
N ILE A 75 -3.52 12.26 -10.38
CA ILE A 75 -4.13 12.26 -11.72
C ILE A 75 -4.62 10.87 -12.09
N ILE A 76 -3.82 9.83 -11.89
CA ILE A 76 -4.25 8.44 -12.14
C ILE A 76 -5.42 8.06 -11.23
N ALA A 77 -5.38 8.44 -9.96
CA ALA A 77 -6.49 8.21 -9.03
C ALA A 77 -7.78 8.94 -9.48
N LEU A 78 -7.69 10.17 -9.98
CA LEU A 78 -8.83 10.91 -10.53
C LEU A 78 -9.39 10.24 -11.78
N ILE A 79 -8.53 9.78 -12.69
CA ILE A 79 -8.97 9.05 -13.89
C ILE A 79 -9.71 7.77 -13.48
N PHE A 80 -9.17 6.99 -12.54
CA PHE A 80 -9.86 5.82 -11.98
C PHE A 80 -11.22 6.20 -11.39
N GLY A 81 -11.26 7.26 -10.58
CA GLY A 81 -12.48 7.75 -9.95
C GLY A 81 -13.52 8.21 -10.96
N TYR A 82 -13.09 8.84 -12.05
CA TYR A 82 -13.97 9.25 -13.14
C TYR A 82 -14.65 8.05 -13.80
N PHE A 83 -13.87 7.05 -14.22
CA PHE A 83 -14.41 5.84 -14.84
C PHE A 83 -15.33 5.06 -13.91
N VAL A 84 -14.95 4.89 -12.65
CA VAL A 84 -15.71 4.05 -11.71
C VAL A 84 -16.94 4.78 -11.14
N LEU A 85 -16.82 6.06 -10.78
CA LEU A 85 -17.90 6.79 -10.09
C LEU A 85 -18.88 7.48 -11.02
N TYR A 86 -18.42 7.93 -12.20
CA TYR A 86 -19.26 8.68 -13.14
C TYR A 86 -19.68 7.86 -14.35
N LEU A 87 -18.79 6.99 -14.86
CA LEU A 87 -19.10 6.13 -16.00
C LEU A 87 -19.57 4.72 -15.60
N ASN A 88 -19.65 4.43 -14.29
CA ASN A 88 -20.07 3.13 -13.75
C ASN A 88 -19.26 1.95 -14.32
N ALA A 89 -18.00 2.17 -14.67
CA ALA A 89 -17.13 1.11 -15.17
C ALA A 89 -16.81 0.12 -14.03
N PRO A 90 -16.72 -1.20 -14.31
CA PRO A 90 -16.30 -2.18 -13.32
C PRO A 90 -14.91 -1.83 -12.75
N PRO A 91 -14.74 -1.68 -11.43
CA PRO A 91 -13.48 -1.24 -10.81
C PRO A 91 -12.26 -2.11 -11.19
N LEU A 92 -12.49 -3.41 -11.36
CA LEU A 92 -11.44 -4.35 -11.77
C LEU A 92 -10.93 -4.05 -13.18
N LEU A 93 -11.83 -3.85 -14.14
CA LEU A 93 -11.45 -3.55 -15.53
C LEU A 93 -10.77 -2.19 -15.65
N ALA A 94 -11.34 -1.16 -15.00
CA ALA A 94 -10.76 0.18 -14.98
C ALA A 94 -9.35 0.18 -14.34
N GLY A 95 -9.18 -0.56 -13.24
CA GLY A 95 -7.90 -0.69 -12.55
C GLY A 95 -6.85 -1.44 -13.38
N LEU A 96 -7.23 -2.55 -14.00
CA LEU A 96 -6.33 -3.30 -14.89
C LEU A 96 -5.91 -2.46 -16.09
N ALA A 97 -6.85 -1.76 -16.73
CA ALA A 97 -6.54 -0.87 -17.85
C ALA A 97 -5.55 0.24 -17.45
N LEU A 98 -5.76 0.88 -16.30
CA LEU A 98 -4.85 1.91 -15.80
C LEU A 98 -3.48 1.36 -15.39
N ASN A 99 -3.41 0.16 -14.82
CA ASN A 99 -2.14 -0.48 -14.50
C ASN A 99 -1.33 -0.81 -15.76
N THR A 100 -1.97 -1.35 -16.79
CA THR A 100 -1.35 -1.57 -18.10
C THR A 100 -0.88 -0.25 -18.73
N LEU A 101 -1.73 0.78 -18.67
CA LEU A 101 -1.39 2.11 -19.16
C LEU A 101 -0.21 2.70 -18.38
N GLY A 102 -0.19 2.62 -17.05
CA GLY A 102 0.89 3.16 -16.22
C GLY A 102 2.23 2.47 -16.47
N SER A 103 2.24 1.14 -16.58
CA SER A 103 3.45 0.39 -16.93
C SER A 103 4.00 0.82 -18.30
N GLY A 104 3.18 0.84 -19.35
CA GLY A 104 3.61 1.27 -20.69
C GLY A 104 3.98 2.75 -20.78
N MET A 105 3.18 3.63 -20.17
CA MET A 105 3.38 5.08 -20.18
C MET A 105 4.68 5.47 -19.48
N THR A 106 5.00 4.85 -18.34
CA THR A 106 6.24 5.15 -17.63
C THR A 106 7.47 4.76 -18.45
N VAL A 107 7.47 3.58 -19.08
CA VAL A 107 8.55 3.16 -20.01
C VAL A 107 8.71 4.17 -21.16
N TYR A 108 7.60 4.60 -21.76
CA TYR A 108 7.62 5.56 -22.86
C TYR A 108 8.21 6.92 -22.45
N VAL A 109 7.78 7.45 -21.29
CA VAL A 109 8.29 8.72 -20.78
C VAL A 109 9.78 8.63 -20.41
N VAL A 110 10.22 7.51 -19.80
CA VAL A 110 11.65 7.27 -19.55
C VAL A 110 12.44 7.32 -20.85
N TYR A 111 11.98 6.62 -21.89
CA TYR A 111 12.64 6.61 -23.20
C TYR A 111 12.74 8.01 -23.83
N LEU A 112 11.69 8.83 -23.74
CA LEU A 112 11.73 10.20 -24.24
C LEU A 112 12.73 11.09 -23.50
N MET A 113 12.90 10.87 -22.19
CA MET A 113 13.73 11.72 -21.34
C MET A 113 15.20 11.29 -21.30
N THR A 114 15.49 9.99 -21.34
CA THR A 114 16.84 9.44 -21.13
C THR A 114 17.41 8.73 -22.35
N GLY A 115 16.59 8.46 -23.37
CA GLY A 115 16.96 7.61 -24.51
C GLY A 115 17.07 6.11 -24.16
N MET A 116 16.90 5.74 -22.89
CA MET A 116 16.95 4.37 -22.40
C MET A 116 15.55 3.86 -22.08
N LYS A 117 15.33 2.55 -22.18
CA LYS A 117 14.02 1.96 -21.89
C LYS A 117 13.88 1.42 -20.47
N GLN A 118 14.98 1.19 -19.76
CA GLN A 118 14.99 0.43 -18.50
C GLN A 118 15.01 1.31 -17.25
N ASP A 119 15.81 2.38 -17.24
CA ASP A 119 15.98 3.18 -16.05
C ASP A 119 16.30 4.65 -16.33
N THR A 120 16.29 5.42 -15.26
CA THR A 120 16.74 6.81 -15.22
C THR A 120 18.04 6.95 -14.44
N SER A 121 18.89 5.92 -14.44
CA SER A 121 20.14 5.92 -13.66
C SER A 121 21.12 7.00 -14.13
N THR A 122 20.97 7.46 -15.37
CA THR A 122 21.71 8.59 -15.96
C THR A 122 21.28 9.96 -15.43
N LEU A 123 20.10 10.06 -14.80
CA LEU A 123 19.61 11.29 -14.19
C LEU A 123 19.98 11.31 -12.70
N LEU A 124 20.66 12.37 -12.27
CA LEU A 124 20.99 12.59 -10.86
C LEU A 124 19.74 13.07 -10.11
N SER A 125 18.96 12.13 -9.59
CA SER A 125 17.80 12.45 -8.75
C SER A 125 18.18 12.62 -7.28
N LEU A 126 17.50 13.54 -6.58
CA LEU A 126 17.72 13.74 -5.14
C LEU A 126 17.08 12.63 -4.32
N LYS A 127 17.79 12.23 -3.26
CA LYS A 127 17.29 11.31 -2.23
C LYS A 127 16.62 12.06 -1.09
N TYR A 128 15.57 11.46 -0.53
CA TYR A 128 15.04 11.93 0.75
C TYR A 128 16.09 11.78 1.85
N PRO A 129 16.17 12.73 2.80
CA PRO A 129 17.18 12.72 3.85
C PRO A 129 17.00 11.54 4.80
N ILE A 130 18.12 11.03 5.30
CA ILE A 130 18.17 10.06 6.39
C ILE A 130 18.10 10.84 7.69
N ILE A 131 17.19 10.45 8.58
CA ILE A 131 17.04 11.09 9.88
C ILE A 131 17.77 10.25 10.91
N ASN A 132 18.74 10.87 11.59
CA ASN A 132 19.37 10.30 12.76
C ASN A 132 18.69 10.90 13.99
N LEU A 133 18.15 10.06 14.87
CA LEU A 133 17.49 10.47 16.11
C LEU A 133 18.53 10.43 17.25
N PRO A 134 19.13 11.59 17.62
CA PRO A 134 20.29 11.62 18.52
C PRO A 134 19.99 11.13 19.95
N ILE A 135 18.73 11.14 20.38
CA ILE A 135 18.31 10.72 21.72
C ILE A 135 18.21 9.18 21.85
N ILE A 136 18.00 8.46 20.74
CA ILE A 136 17.77 7.01 20.71
C ILE A 136 18.98 6.27 20.14
N GLU A 137 19.87 6.97 19.44
CA GLU A 137 21.08 6.43 18.78
C GLU A 137 22.01 5.66 19.73
N ASN A 138 22.08 6.07 21.01
CA ASN A 138 22.97 5.46 22.01
C ASN A 138 22.45 4.15 22.62
N ILE A 139 21.24 3.68 22.27
CA ILE A 139 20.70 2.41 22.80
C ILE A 139 21.09 1.27 21.84
N PRO A 140 21.87 0.25 22.27
CA PRO A 140 22.55 -0.73 21.39
C PRO A 140 21.67 -1.61 20.49
N ILE A 141 20.35 -1.52 20.59
CA ILE A 141 19.38 -2.33 19.83
C ILE A 141 18.27 -1.43 19.26
N ILE A 142 17.71 -0.56 20.09
CA ILE A 142 16.62 0.34 19.70
C ILE A 142 17.14 1.49 18.81
N GLY A 143 18.36 1.98 19.07
CA GLY A 143 19.03 2.99 18.26
C GLY A 143 19.30 2.54 16.84
N ARG A 144 19.83 1.33 16.65
CA ARG A 144 20.04 0.74 15.31
C ARG A 144 18.73 0.39 14.59
N LEU A 145 17.67 0.07 15.33
CA LEU A 145 16.39 -0.29 14.75
C LEU A 145 15.57 0.94 14.33
N LEU A 146 15.64 2.05 15.08
CA LEU A 146 14.80 3.23 14.89
C LEU A 146 15.54 4.45 14.34
N SER A 147 16.86 4.54 14.43
CA SER A 147 17.67 5.64 13.87
C SER A 147 18.27 5.24 12.51
N GLY A 148 18.52 6.22 11.64
CA GLY A 148 19.18 5.98 10.34
C GLY A 148 18.24 5.52 9.23
N HIS A 149 16.91 5.68 9.41
CA HIS A 149 15.93 5.43 8.35
C HIS A 149 15.64 6.68 7.54
N ASN A 150 15.13 6.47 6.33
CA ASN A 150 14.67 7.56 5.48
C ASN A 150 13.43 8.25 6.08
N LEU A 151 13.29 9.56 5.87
CA LEU A 151 12.09 10.33 6.29
C LEU A 151 10.78 9.61 5.95
N LEU A 152 10.69 8.98 4.78
CA LEU A 152 9.46 8.30 4.34
C LEU A 152 9.12 7.05 5.17
N VAL A 153 10.11 6.40 5.80
CA VAL A 153 9.84 5.29 6.73
C VAL A 153 9.05 5.79 7.94
N TYR A 154 9.48 6.90 8.54
CA TYR A 154 8.77 7.51 9.67
C TYR A 154 7.38 8.03 9.25
N LEU A 155 7.28 8.65 8.08
CA LEU A 155 6.01 9.08 7.52
C LEU A 155 5.05 7.91 7.25
N SER A 156 5.56 6.71 6.95
CA SER A 156 4.70 5.53 6.75
C SER A 156 4.00 5.11 8.04
N PHE A 157 4.70 5.14 9.18
CA PHE A 157 4.07 4.91 10.48
C PHE A 157 3.13 6.05 10.88
N LEU A 158 3.50 7.29 10.59
CA LEU A 158 2.61 8.43 10.79
C LEU A 158 1.34 8.31 9.94
N SER A 159 1.43 7.73 8.74
CA SER A 159 0.27 7.49 7.88
C SER A 159 -0.76 6.55 8.53
N VAL A 160 -0.32 5.58 9.35
CA VAL A 160 -1.22 4.69 10.10
C VAL A 160 -2.03 5.49 11.12
N LEU A 161 -1.35 6.34 11.90
CA LEU A 161 -2.01 7.22 12.87
C LEU A 161 -2.95 8.20 12.17
N PHE A 162 -2.52 8.76 11.04
CA PHE A 162 -3.33 9.65 10.21
C PHE A 162 -4.59 8.96 9.71
N VAL A 163 -4.49 7.76 9.12
CA VAL A 163 -5.66 7.02 8.61
C VAL A 163 -6.59 6.59 9.74
N TRP A 164 -6.03 6.13 10.86
CA TRP A 164 -6.82 5.80 12.05
C TRP A 164 -7.59 7.01 12.57
N PHE A 165 -6.93 8.16 12.71
CA PHE A 165 -7.56 9.41 13.15
C PHE A 165 -8.59 9.92 12.14
N LEU A 166 -8.23 9.95 10.86
CA LEU A 166 -9.10 10.36 9.77
C LEU A 166 -10.40 9.56 9.78
N LEU A 167 -10.31 8.24 9.79
CA LEU A 167 -11.49 7.39 9.78
C LEU A 167 -12.26 7.52 11.09
N ASN A 168 -11.63 7.39 12.25
CA ASN A 168 -12.35 7.20 13.52
C ASN A 168 -12.77 8.50 14.21
N LYS A 169 -12.09 9.62 13.95
CA LYS A 169 -12.26 10.86 14.73
C LYS A 169 -12.72 12.07 13.90
N THR A 170 -12.75 12.00 12.57
CA THR A 170 -13.16 13.14 11.73
C THR A 170 -14.55 12.99 11.10
N LYS A 171 -15.19 14.12 10.77
CA LYS A 171 -16.47 14.17 10.04
C LYS A 171 -16.37 13.47 8.68
N LEU A 172 -15.27 13.71 7.96
CA LEU A 172 -15.00 13.08 6.67
C LEU A 172 -14.91 11.55 6.81
N GLY A 173 -14.24 11.05 7.85
CA GLY A 173 -14.19 9.61 8.13
C GLY A 173 -15.55 8.98 8.39
N ILE A 174 -16.42 9.68 9.12
CA ILE A 174 -17.81 9.25 9.34
C ILE A 174 -18.56 9.17 8.00
N HIS A 175 -18.44 10.20 7.14
CA HIS A 175 -19.07 10.22 5.83
C HIS A 175 -18.55 9.09 4.93
N ILE A 176 -17.23 8.86 4.90
CA ILE A 176 -16.62 7.76 4.14
C ILE A 176 -17.23 6.42 4.55
N ARG A 177 -17.28 6.13 5.85
CA ARG A 177 -17.85 4.86 6.34
C ARG A 177 -19.33 4.76 6.04
N ALA A 178 -20.11 5.83 6.25
CA ALA A 178 -21.53 5.84 5.99
C ALA A 178 -21.84 5.52 4.53
N VAL A 179 -21.15 6.21 3.61
CA VAL A 179 -21.25 5.97 2.17
C VAL A 179 -20.79 4.55 1.79
N GLY A 180 -19.76 4.02 2.45
CA GLY A 180 -19.30 2.64 2.21
C GLY A 180 -20.30 1.57 2.67
N THR A 181 -21.01 1.81 3.78
CA THR A 181 -21.99 0.87 4.34
C THR A 181 -23.34 0.91 3.63
N ASN A 182 -23.87 2.12 3.37
CA ASN A 182 -25.16 2.30 2.72
C ASN A 182 -25.18 3.66 1.99
N PRO A 183 -24.82 3.70 0.69
CA PRO A 183 -24.82 4.92 -0.10
C PRO A 183 -26.19 5.62 -0.12
N SER A 184 -27.28 4.85 -0.19
CA SER A 184 -28.64 5.39 -0.26
C SER A 184 -29.03 6.09 1.04
N ALA A 185 -28.74 5.49 2.20
CA ALA A 185 -29.00 6.11 3.49
C ALA A 185 -28.17 7.39 3.71
N ALA A 186 -26.92 7.39 3.25
CA ALA A 186 -26.07 8.59 3.31
C ALA A 186 -26.62 9.71 2.42
N ALA A 187 -27.11 9.38 1.22
CA ALA A 187 -27.73 10.35 0.32
C ALA A 187 -29.01 10.98 0.91
N SER A 188 -29.84 10.19 1.61
CA SER A 188 -31.07 10.69 2.25
C SER A 188 -30.84 11.75 3.32
N VAL A 189 -29.66 11.78 3.95
CA VAL A 189 -29.27 12.81 4.93
C VAL A 189 -28.43 13.93 4.32
N GLY A 190 -28.39 14.02 2.98
CA GLY A 190 -27.72 15.10 2.24
C GLY A 190 -26.22 14.90 1.97
N ILE A 191 -25.65 13.72 2.26
CA ILE A 191 -24.24 13.45 1.96
C ILE A 191 -24.09 13.15 0.47
N ASN A 192 -23.23 13.92 -0.22
CA ASN A 192 -22.90 13.63 -1.61
C ASN A 192 -21.97 12.40 -1.69
N VAL A 193 -22.55 11.26 -2.09
CA VAL A 193 -21.89 9.96 -2.22
C VAL A 193 -20.66 10.03 -3.12
N ASN A 194 -20.82 10.55 -4.34
CA ASN A 194 -19.75 10.56 -5.35
C ASN A 194 -18.61 11.48 -4.95
N LYS A 195 -18.91 12.68 -4.43
CA LYS A 195 -17.87 13.58 -3.91
C LYS A 195 -17.11 12.94 -2.74
N THR A 196 -17.81 12.30 -1.81
CA THR A 196 -17.17 11.64 -0.66
C THR A 196 -16.25 10.50 -1.12
N LYS A 197 -16.72 9.66 -2.05
CA LYS A 197 -15.93 8.58 -2.67
C LYS A 197 -14.70 9.12 -3.42
N LEU A 198 -14.86 10.19 -4.18
CA LEU A 198 -13.76 10.83 -4.90
C LEU A 198 -12.73 11.44 -3.95
N THR A 199 -13.15 12.09 -2.86
CA THR A 199 -12.23 12.61 -1.83
C THR A 199 -11.47 11.49 -1.14
N ALA A 200 -12.13 10.37 -0.82
CA ALA A 200 -11.48 9.19 -0.26
C ALA A 200 -10.39 8.67 -1.22
N LEU A 201 -10.72 8.56 -2.51
CA LEU A 201 -9.81 8.08 -3.54
C LEU A 201 -8.61 9.01 -3.76
N LEU A 202 -8.81 10.34 -3.68
CA LEU A 202 -7.71 11.31 -3.75
C LEU A 202 -6.76 11.18 -2.57
N ILE A 203 -7.28 11.04 -1.33
CA ILE A 203 -6.44 10.81 -0.15
C ILE A 203 -5.68 9.49 -0.29
N SER A 204 -6.34 8.44 -0.80
CA SER A 204 -5.68 7.18 -1.15
C SER A 204 -4.59 7.37 -2.21
N GLY A 205 -4.84 8.18 -3.24
CA GLY A 205 -3.86 8.50 -4.28
C GLY A 205 -2.61 9.18 -3.72
N VAL A 206 -2.77 10.15 -2.81
CA VAL A 206 -1.64 10.80 -2.12
C VAL A 206 -0.81 9.78 -1.32
N LEU A 207 -1.47 8.93 -0.52
CA LEU A 207 -0.77 7.91 0.26
C LEU A 207 -0.03 6.90 -0.62
N ALA A 208 -0.68 6.39 -1.68
CA ALA A 208 -0.03 5.49 -2.63
C ALA A 208 1.13 6.16 -3.38
N SER A 209 1.04 7.46 -3.66
CA SER A 209 2.12 8.23 -4.29
C SER A 209 3.39 8.27 -3.42
N PHE A 210 3.25 8.42 -2.09
CA PHE A 210 4.38 8.28 -1.18
C PHE A 210 5.02 6.90 -1.24
N GLY A 211 4.24 5.84 -1.41
CA GLY A 211 4.76 4.49 -1.65
C GLY A 211 5.60 4.38 -2.92
N GLY A 212 5.17 5.02 -4.02
CA GLY A 212 5.93 5.08 -5.27
C GLY A 212 7.21 5.92 -5.18
N MET A 213 7.12 7.11 -4.58
CA MET A 213 8.28 7.97 -4.35
C MET A 213 9.30 7.34 -3.41
N TYR A 214 8.86 6.54 -2.43
CA TYR A 214 9.77 5.77 -1.60
C TYR A 214 10.65 4.82 -2.45
N LEU A 215 10.06 4.13 -3.44
CA LEU A 215 10.81 3.18 -4.26
C LEU A 215 11.92 3.86 -5.08
N SER A 216 11.68 5.09 -5.53
CA SER A 216 12.48 5.78 -6.55
C SER A 216 13.29 6.99 -6.04
N MET A 217 13.06 7.42 -4.80
CA MET A 217 13.76 8.54 -4.17
C MET A 217 14.24 8.23 -2.74
N ALA A 218 13.99 7.02 -2.22
CA ALA A 218 14.52 6.58 -0.93
C ALA A 218 15.21 5.21 -1.03
N TYR A 219 14.56 4.22 -1.65
CA TYR A 219 15.09 2.87 -1.81
C TYR A 219 16.16 2.80 -2.91
N LEU A 220 15.81 3.22 -4.12
CA LEU A 220 16.73 3.40 -5.24
C LEU A 220 16.60 4.86 -5.70
N PRO A 221 17.68 5.64 -5.88
CA PRO A 221 17.59 7.06 -6.30
C PRO A 221 17.42 7.23 -7.81
N TYR A 222 16.64 6.35 -8.43
CA TYR A 222 16.35 6.38 -9.84
C TYR A 222 15.10 5.55 -10.09
N PHE A 223 14.46 5.80 -11.23
CA PHE A 223 13.35 5.00 -11.67
C PHE A 223 13.85 3.77 -12.45
N THR A 224 13.26 2.61 -12.19
CA THR A 224 13.40 1.40 -13.01
C THR A 224 12.03 0.94 -13.46
N THR A 225 11.94 0.42 -14.68
CA THR A 225 10.69 -0.16 -15.20
C THR A 225 10.09 -1.18 -14.24
N ASP A 226 8.78 -1.09 -14.02
CA ASP A 226 8.01 -1.99 -13.16
C ASP A 226 8.58 -2.14 -11.72
N MET A 227 9.23 -1.11 -11.17
CA MET A 227 9.81 -1.14 -9.81
C MET A 227 8.82 -1.50 -8.70
N THR A 228 7.53 -1.25 -8.91
CA THR A 228 6.46 -1.58 -7.97
C THR A 228 6.35 -3.08 -7.79
N ALA A 229 6.56 -3.86 -8.88
CA ALA A 229 6.65 -5.31 -8.90
C ALA A 229 5.51 -6.02 -8.12
N GLY A 230 4.28 -5.53 -8.28
CA GLY A 230 3.09 -6.12 -7.65
C GLY A 230 2.84 -5.71 -6.19
N ARG A 231 3.64 -4.81 -5.62
CA ARG A 231 3.46 -4.29 -4.24
C ARG A 231 2.10 -3.62 -4.04
N GLY A 232 1.54 -2.98 -5.07
CA GLY A 232 0.18 -2.45 -5.07
C GLY A 232 -0.86 -3.54 -4.79
N PHE A 233 -0.76 -4.69 -5.46
CA PHE A 233 -1.66 -5.82 -5.21
C PHE A 233 -1.43 -6.48 -3.84
N ILE A 234 -0.17 -6.62 -3.42
CA ILE A 234 0.17 -7.15 -2.09
C ILE A 234 -0.43 -6.26 -0.98
N SER A 235 -0.42 -4.93 -1.18
CA SER A 235 -0.99 -3.99 -0.21
C SER A 235 -2.51 -4.11 -0.09
N ILE A 236 -3.21 -4.41 -1.20
CA ILE A 236 -4.64 -4.73 -1.18
C ILE A 236 -4.90 -6.04 -0.42
N ALA A 237 -4.05 -7.06 -0.63
CA ALA A 237 -4.13 -8.30 0.13
C ALA A 237 -3.94 -8.06 1.64
N ALA A 238 -2.96 -7.24 2.03
CA ALA A 238 -2.74 -6.83 3.42
C ALA A 238 -3.96 -6.15 4.03
N GLN A 239 -4.57 -5.20 3.32
CA GLN A 239 -5.79 -4.52 3.76
C GLN A 239 -6.97 -5.49 3.91
N ASN A 240 -7.12 -6.43 2.98
CA ASN A 240 -8.17 -7.43 3.02
C ASN A 240 -8.01 -8.34 4.26
N LEU A 241 -6.79 -8.85 4.51
CA LEU A 241 -6.48 -9.66 5.69
C LEU A 241 -6.66 -8.87 6.99
N GLY A 242 -6.30 -7.58 6.98
CA GLY A 242 -6.51 -6.64 8.09
C GLY A 242 -7.94 -6.14 8.25
N GLN A 243 -8.89 -6.57 7.42
CA GLN A 243 -10.32 -6.20 7.47
C GLN A 243 -10.60 -4.69 7.41
N GLY A 244 -9.68 -3.93 6.80
CA GLY A 244 -9.75 -2.48 6.78
C GLY A 244 -9.56 -1.81 8.15
N ASP A 245 -9.03 -2.51 9.15
CA ASP A 245 -8.50 -1.90 10.36
C ASP A 245 -7.06 -1.43 10.08
N PRO A 246 -6.72 -0.14 10.32
CA PRO A 246 -5.37 0.39 10.05
C PRO A 246 -4.26 -0.36 10.81
N ILE A 247 -4.51 -0.77 12.06
CA ILE A 247 -3.51 -1.40 12.93
C ILE A 247 -3.28 -2.84 12.47
N LEU A 248 -4.35 -3.61 12.25
CA LEU A 248 -4.23 -4.98 11.74
C LEU A 248 -3.61 -5.01 10.34
N THR A 249 -3.96 -4.05 9.49
CA THR A 249 -3.37 -3.91 8.15
C THR A 249 -1.86 -3.66 8.25
N THR A 250 -1.41 -2.85 9.21
CA THR A 250 0.02 -2.62 9.46
C THR A 250 0.75 -3.92 9.83
N LEU A 251 0.15 -4.75 10.67
CA LEU A 251 0.71 -6.06 11.01
C LEU A 251 0.86 -6.96 9.78
N PHE A 252 -0.14 -7.02 8.90
CA PHE A 252 -0.03 -7.79 7.66
C PHE A 252 0.99 -7.20 6.69
N SER A 253 1.08 -5.87 6.56
CA SER A 253 2.14 -5.21 5.79
C SER A 253 3.53 -5.58 6.31
N PHE A 254 3.70 -5.67 7.64
CA PHE A 254 4.94 -6.13 8.26
C PHE A 254 5.26 -7.59 7.89
N ILE A 255 4.27 -8.48 7.97
CA ILE A 255 4.43 -9.90 7.57
C ILE A 255 4.85 -10.00 6.09
N PHE A 256 4.22 -9.21 5.20
CA PHE A 256 4.60 -9.19 3.79
C PHE A 256 6.00 -8.62 3.56
N GLY A 257 6.37 -7.53 4.26
CA GLY A 257 7.73 -6.99 4.24
C GLY A 257 8.76 -8.01 4.72
N ALA A 258 8.43 -8.79 5.76
CA ALA A 258 9.29 -9.84 6.31
C ALA A 258 9.44 -11.00 5.32
N ALA A 259 8.36 -11.39 4.64
CA ALA A 259 8.39 -12.40 3.58
C ALA A 259 9.28 -11.96 2.40
N MET A 260 9.20 -10.69 1.98
CA MET A 260 10.08 -10.14 0.94
C MET A 260 11.53 -10.10 1.40
N SER A 261 11.79 -9.68 2.65
CA SER A 261 13.13 -9.66 3.23
C SER A 261 13.73 -11.07 3.30
N LEU A 262 12.91 -12.07 3.66
CA LEU A 262 13.31 -13.46 3.72
C LEU A 262 13.68 -13.98 2.32
N GLY A 263 12.91 -13.59 1.30
CA GLY A 263 13.25 -13.85 -0.10
C GLY A 263 14.58 -13.24 -0.51
N ASN A 264 14.87 -12.00 -0.10
CA ASN A 264 16.17 -11.38 -0.40
C ASN A 264 17.32 -12.11 0.29
N ILE A 265 17.13 -12.57 1.52
CA ILE A 265 18.12 -13.39 2.23
C ILE A 265 18.31 -14.76 1.56
N SER A 266 17.25 -15.38 1.03
CA SER A 266 17.35 -16.69 0.37
C SER A 266 18.27 -16.65 -0.85
N GLN A 267 18.35 -15.51 -1.56
CA GLN A 267 19.29 -15.32 -2.66
C GLN A 267 20.76 -15.37 -2.21
N SER A 268 21.06 -14.97 -0.97
CA SER A 268 22.40 -15.09 -0.39
C SER A 268 22.83 -16.56 -0.19
N PHE A 269 21.87 -17.49 -0.19
CA PHE A 269 22.11 -18.93 -0.14
C PHE A 269 22.13 -19.58 -1.53
N ARG A 270 22.34 -18.80 -2.60
CA ARG A 270 22.35 -19.23 -4.01
C ARG A 270 21.03 -19.85 -4.49
N LEU A 271 19.93 -19.60 -3.78
CA LEU A 271 18.60 -19.96 -4.29
C LEU A 271 18.21 -19.00 -5.42
N PRO A 272 17.55 -19.52 -6.48
CA PRO A 272 17.09 -18.68 -7.58
C PRO A 272 16.18 -17.54 -7.10
N ALA A 273 16.28 -16.36 -7.72
CA ALA A 273 15.48 -15.19 -7.39
C ALA A 273 13.96 -15.46 -7.47
N GLN A 274 13.53 -16.47 -8.24
CA GLN A 274 12.15 -16.93 -8.31
C GLN A 274 11.63 -17.37 -6.93
N PHE A 275 12.46 -18.02 -6.10
CA PHE A 275 12.06 -18.37 -4.73
C PHE A 275 11.80 -17.13 -3.88
N ALA A 276 12.63 -16.11 -4.03
CA ALA A 276 12.46 -14.84 -3.32
C ALA A 276 11.14 -14.17 -3.71
N SER A 277 10.85 -14.14 -5.01
CA SER A 277 9.63 -13.56 -5.57
C SER A 277 8.37 -14.33 -5.19
N MET A 278 8.46 -15.64 -4.93
CA MET A 278 7.32 -16.47 -4.52
C MET A 278 6.91 -16.27 -3.06
N MET A 279 7.83 -15.82 -2.18
CA MET A 279 7.56 -15.74 -0.73
C MET A 279 6.30 -14.92 -0.39
N PRO A 280 6.10 -13.68 -0.89
CA PRO A 280 4.92 -12.90 -0.53
C PRO A 280 3.60 -13.56 -0.97
N TYR A 281 3.60 -14.24 -2.12
CA TYR A 281 2.42 -14.93 -2.64
C TYR A 281 2.07 -16.17 -1.81
N LEU A 282 3.07 -16.95 -1.38
CA LEU A 282 2.86 -18.08 -0.48
C LEU A 282 2.24 -17.63 0.85
N PHE A 283 2.75 -16.54 1.44
CA PHE A 283 2.17 -15.96 2.66
C PHE A 283 0.75 -15.45 2.44
N THR A 284 0.44 -14.91 1.25
CA THR A 284 -0.94 -14.51 0.90
C THR A 284 -1.87 -15.72 0.89
N ILE A 285 -1.48 -16.80 0.20
CA ILE A 285 -2.26 -18.05 0.12
C ILE A 285 -2.49 -18.63 1.53
N LEU A 286 -1.44 -18.70 2.35
CA LEU A 286 -1.53 -19.17 3.73
C LEU A 286 -2.46 -18.29 4.57
N GLY A 287 -2.33 -16.97 4.48
CA GLY A 287 -3.18 -16.02 5.20
C GLY A 287 -4.66 -16.17 4.83
N VAL A 288 -4.96 -16.29 3.54
CA VAL A 288 -6.32 -16.53 3.04
C VAL A 288 -6.83 -17.90 3.47
N TRP A 289 -6.02 -18.95 3.40
CA TRP A 289 -6.39 -20.31 3.80
C TRP A 289 -6.73 -20.39 5.30
N ILE A 290 -5.87 -19.85 6.16
CA ILE A 290 -6.09 -19.78 7.61
C ILE A 290 -7.39 -19.03 7.91
N ARG A 291 -7.61 -17.89 7.26
CA ARG A 291 -8.82 -17.10 7.45
C ARG A 291 -10.08 -17.81 6.95
N GLY A 292 -10.02 -18.40 5.76
CA GLY A 292 -11.11 -19.18 5.19
C GLY A 292 -11.49 -20.33 6.13
N TYR A 293 -10.49 -21.04 6.66
CA TYR A 293 -10.70 -22.10 7.64
C TYR A 293 -11.36 -21.60 8.93
N GLN A 294 -10.94 -20.44 9.46
CA GLN A 294 -11.53 -19.84 10.66
C GLN A 294 -13.00 -19.41 10.44
N LEU A 295 -13.32 -18.83 9.28
CA LEU A 295 -14.69 -18.43 8.93
C LEU A 295 -15.61 -19.66 8.84
N THR A 296 -15.19 -20.68 8.09
CA THR A 296 -15.95 -21.94 7.97
C THR A 296 -16.16 -22.59 9.34
N LYS A 297 -15.14 -22.59 10.20
CA LYS A 297 -15.25 -23.14 11.57
C LYS A 297 -16.22 -22.34 12.44
N LYS A 298 -16.27 -21.01 12.29
CA LYS A 298 -17.21 -20.14 13.02
C LYS A 298 -18.65 -20.38 12.58
N GLU A 299 -18.90 -20.44 11.27
CA GLU A 299 -20.23 -20.76 10.73
C GLU A 299 -20.72 -22.14 11.16
N MET A 300 -19.84 -23.13 11.18
CA MET A 300 -20.15 -24.48 11.65
C MET A 300 -20.49 -24.51 13.16
N ARG A 301 -19.83 -23.68 13.97
CA ARG A 301 -20.17 -23.51 15.41
C ARG A 301 -21.54 -22.84 15.60
N GLU A 302 -21.83 -21.78 14.83
CA GLU A 302 -23.11 -21.07 14.89
C GLU A 302 -24.27 -21.97 14.46
N LYS A 303 -24.11 -22.73 13.36
CA LYS A 303 -25.11 -23.72 12.92
C LYS A 303 -25.37 -24.80 13.98
N LYS A 304 -24.33 -25.33 14.63
CA LYS A 304 -24.49 -26.31 15.73
C LYS A 304 -25.20 -25.73 16.95
N GLY A 305 -24.92 -24.47 17.32
CA GLY A 305 -25.61 -23.78 18.41
C GLY A 305 -27.10 -23.52 18.14
N LEU A 306 -27.47 -23.23 16.89
CA LEU A 306 -28.87 -23.05 16.47
C LEU A 306 -29.65 -24.37 16.48
N ILE A 307 -29.02 -25.48 16.08
CA ILE A 307 -29.64 -26.82 16.12
C ILE A 307 -29.90 -27.23 17.58
N GLY A 308 -28.94 -27.02 18.49
CA GLY A 308 -29.12 -27.31 19.92
C GLY A 308 -30.21 -26.48 20.62
N ARG A 309 -30.47 -25.25 20.16
CA ARG A 309 -31.58 -24.42 20.67
C ARG A 309 -32.94 -24.84 20.12
N LYS A 310 -33.01 -25.35 18.89
CA LYS A 310 -34.27 -25.88 18.31
C LYS A 310 -34.69 -27.18 18.97
N THR A 311 -33.76 -28.09 19.27
CA THR A 311 -34.07 -29.35 19.96
C THR A 311 -34.58 -29.12 21.39
N LEU A 312 -34.07 -28.10 22.10
CA LEU A 312 -34.57 -27.72 23.43
C LEU A 312 -35.97 -27.05 23.40
N LYS A 313 -36.39 -26.48 22.28
CA LYS A 313 -37.68 -25.74 22.15
C LYS A 313 -38.84 -26.62 21.69
N TYR A 314 -38.57 -27.80 21.13
CA TYR A 314 -39.56 -28.79 20.68
C TYR A 314 -39.53 -30.09 21.53
N GLY A 315 -38.74 -30.11 22.61
CA GLY A 315 -38.61 -31.24 23.54
C GLY A 315 -39.36 -31.04 24.86
N LYS A 316 -40.56 -30.45 24.81
CA LYS A 316 -41.54 -30.46 25.91
C LYS A 316 -42.93 -30.68 25.35
#